data_AF-A0AAU1S251-F1
#
_entry.id   AF-A0AAU1S251-F1
#
_cell.length_a   1.000
_cell.length_b   1.000
_cell.length_c   1.000
_cell.angle_alpha   90.00
_cell.angle_beta   90.00
_cell.angle_gamma   90.00
#
_symmetry.space_group_name_H-M   'P 1'
#
loop_
_entity.id
_entity.type
_entity.pdbx_description
1 polymer ?
#
loop_
_entity_poly.entity_id
_entity_poly.type
_entity_poly.pdbx_seq_one_letter_code
_entity_poly.pdbx_strand_id
1 'polypeptide(L)'
;MTVVASERSPMRMAEARITLGVVAARQGDLDQAVNYGEWALKGDRQSLPSLLIVSRELAAITNRDYATETAGRDYLDHLTTLTRTS
;
A
#
# COMPACT_ATOMS: atom_id res chain seq x y z
N MET A 1 27.08 -10.61 10.48
CA MET A 1 26.14 -10.86 9.37
C MET A 1 24.74 -10.88 9.97
N THR A 2 24.02 -9.76 9.92
CA THR A 2 22.68 -9.66 10.51
C THR A 2 21.72 -10.43 9.62
N VAL A 3 21.20 -11.55 10.10
CA VAL A 3 20.11 -12.25 9.44
C VAL A 3 18.88 -11.35 9.58
N VAL A 4 18.57 -10.60 8.53
CA VAL A 4 17.25 -9.94 8.45
C VAL A 4 16.24 -11.07 8.35
N ALA A 5 15.48 -11.29 9.42
CA ALA A 5 14.43 -12.30 9.42
C ALA A 5 13.46 -11.99 8.28
N SER A 6 13.56 -12.74 7.18
CA SER A 6 12.71 -12.52 6.03
C SER A 6 11.30 -13.02 6.35
N GLU A 7 10.29 -12.26 5.97
CA GLU A 7 8.90 -12.64 6.15
C GLU A 7 8.64 -14.03 5.56
N ARG A 8 8.01 -14.91 6.36
CA ARG A 8 7.73 -16.30 5.94
C ARG A 8 6.76 -16.38 4.76
N SER A 9 5.94 -15.35 4.54
CA SER A 9 4.97 -15.29 3.44
C SER A 9 4.79 -13.85 2.98
N PRO A 10 5.76 -13.30 2.22
CA PRO A 10 5.79 -11.87 1.87
C PRO A 10 4.50 -11.37 1.22
N MET A 11 3.95 -12.14 0.28
CA MET A 11 2.70 -11.77 -0.39
C MET A 11 1.51 -11.65 0.58
N ARG A 12 1.30 -12.64 1.47
CA ARG A 12 0.21 -12.55 2.47
C ARG A 12 0.39 -11.39 3.43
N MET A 13 1.63 -11.07 3.79
CA MET A 13 1.90 -9.92 4.66
C MET A 13 1.59 -8.60 3.95
N ALA A 14 1.94 -8.49 2.67
CA ALA A 14 1.57 -7.33 1.85
C ALA A 14 0.05 -7.20 1.70
N GLU A 15 -0.67 -8.27 1.39
CA GLU A 15 -2.15 -8.28 1.32
C GLU A 15 -2.80 -7.89 2.66
N ALA A 16 -2.28 -8.41 3.78
CA ALA A 16 -2.75 -8.06 5.12
C ALA A 16 -2.52 -6.58 5.43
N ARG A 17 -1.37 -6.02 5.04
CA ARG A 17 -1.09 -4.59 5.17
C ARG A 17 -2.07 -3.75 4.35
N ILE A 18 -2.36 -4.10 3.09
CA ILE A 18 -3.38 -3.37 2.32
C ILE A 18 -4.73 -3.40 3.02
N THR A 19 -5.12 -4.55 3.58
CA THR A 19 -6.37 -4.66 4.36
C THR A 19 -6.36 -3.73 5.58
N LEU A 20 -5.26 -3.66 6.32
CA LEU A 20 -5.11 -2.71 7.44
C LEU A 20 -5.17 -1.25 6.97
N GLY A 21 -4.59 -0.93 5.82
CA GLY A 21 -4.66 0.39 5.22
C GLY A 21 -6.10 0.79 4.88
N VAL A 22 -6.89 -0.12 4.32
CA VAL A 22 -8.34 0.10 4.06
C VAL A 22 -9.10 0.38 5.36
N VAL A 23 -8.82 -0.39 6.42
CA VAL A 23 -9.46 -0.18 7.73
C VAL A 23 -9.10 1.19 8.30
N ALA A 24 -7.82 1.58 8.27
CA ALA A 24 -7.37 2.88 8.75
C ALA A 24 -8.00 4.04 7.97
N ALA A 25 -8.02 3.96 6.64
CA ALA A 25 -8.63 4.98 5.78
C ALA A 25 -10.12 5.16 6.09
N ARG A 26 -10.86 4.07 6.29
CA ARG A 26 -12.28 4.12 6.67
C ARG A 26 -12.51 4.72 8.06
N GLN A 27 -11.52 4.67 8.94
CA GLN A 27 -11.57 5.23 10.29
C GLN A 27 -11.16 6.72 10.35
N GLY A 28 -10.76 7.32 9.23
CA GLY A 28 -10.29 8.71 9.24
C GLY A 28 -8.77 8.86 9.32
N ASP A 29 -8.02 7.76 9.49
CA ASP A 29 -6.57 7.79 9.75
C ASP A 29 -5.77 7.62 8.46
N LEU A 30 -5.63 8.74 7.73
CA LEU A 30 -4.89 8.79 6.47
C LEU A 30 -3.42 8.37 6.66
N ASP A 31 -2.76 8.85 7.72
CA ASP A 31 -1.34 8.60 7.96
C ASP A 31 -1.07 7.10 8.15
N GLN A 32 -1.89 6.41 8.94
CA GLN A 32 -1.78 4.94 9.05
C GLN A 32 -2.13 4.24 7.74
N ALA A 33 -3.15 4.72 7.01
CA ALA A 33 -3.55 4.13 5.75
C ALA A 33 -2.41 4.12 4.72
N VAL A 34 -1.76 5.26 4.51
CA VAL A 34 -0.63 5.37 3.56
C VAL A 34 0.58 4.57 4.04
N ASN A 35 0.87 4.56 5.34
CA ASN A 35 1.99 3.78 5.88
C ASN A 35 1.82 2.28 5.60
N TYR A 36 0.63 1.73 5.82
CA TYR A 36 0.34 0.34 5.49
C TYR A 36 0.41 0.08 3.99
N GLY A 37 -0.12 0.99 3.16
CA GLY A 37 -0.01 0.92 1.71
C GLY A 37 1.43 0.85 1.22
N GLU A 38 2.28 1.75 1.71
CA GLU A 38 3.71 1.81 1.40
C GLU A 38 4.47 0.57 1.87
N TRP A 39 4.18 0.08 3.08
CA TRP A 39 4.81 -1.15 3.58
C TRP A 39 4.44 -2.38 2.76
N ALA A 40 3.22 -2.44 2.22
CA ALA A 40 2.83 -3.53 1.35
C ALA A 40 3.63 -3.56 0.04
N LEU A 41 4.12 -2.40 -0.43
CA LEU A 41 4.83 -2.27 -1.71
C LEU A 41 6.36 -2.46 -1.60
N LYS A 42 6.93 -2.46 -0.39
CA LYS A 42 8.39 -2.48 -0.13
C LYS A 42 9.07 -3.87 -0.17
N GLY A 43 8.44 -4.91 -0.71
CA GLY A 43 8.99 -6.27 -0.72
C GLY A 43 9.67 -6.69 -2.04
N ASP A 44 10.81 -7.37 -1.96
CA ASP A 44 11.52 -7.89 -3.15
C ASP A 44 10.95 -9.22 -3.68
N ARG A 45 10.22 -9.97 -2.83
CA ARG A 45 9.70 -11.32 -3.15
C ARG A 45 8.17 -11.33 -3.29
N GLN A 46 7.63 -10.37 -4.03
CA GLN A 46 6.20 -10.23 -4.26
C GLN A 46 5.90 -9.82 -5.72
N SER A 47 4.79 -10.31 -6.26
CA SER A 47 4.21 -9.84 -7.52
C SER A 47 3.64 -8.43 -7.36
N LEU A 48 4.37 -7.43 -7.85
CA LEU A 48 3.91 -6.05 -7.90
C LEU A 48 2.59 -5.89 -8.67
N PRO A 49 2.38 -6.52 -9.86
CA PRO A 49 1.09 -6.43 -10.56
C PRO A 49 -0.09 -6.92 -9.72
N SER A 50 0.08 -8.02 -8.98
CA SER A 50 -0.97 -8.55 -8.11
C SER A 50 -1.28 -7.58 -6.97
N LEU A 51 -0.24 -6.98 -6.36
CA LEU A 51 -0.42 -5.99 -5.31
C LEU A 51 -1.09 -4.72 -5.80
N LEU A 52 -0.80 -4.25 -7.00
CA LEU A 52 -1.48 -3.09 -7.58
C LEU A 52 -2.98 -3.35 -7.76
N ILE A 53 -3.39 -4.58 -8.08
CA ILE A 53 -4.82 -4.97 -8.12
C ILE A 53 -5.43 -4.93 -6.72
N VAL A 54 -4.76 -5.52 -5.73
CA VAL A 54 -5.24 -5.58 -4.34
C VAL A 54 -5.33 -4.19 -3.70
N SER A 55 -4.41 -3.28 -4.04
CA SER A 55 -4.36 -1.90 -3.55
C SER A 55 -5.48 -1.00 -4.10
N ARG A 56 -6.27 -1.44 -5.09
CA ARG A 56 -7.29 -0.61 -5.75
C ARG A 56 -8.34 -0.06 -4.79
N GLU A 57 -8.74 -0.85 -3.79
CA GLU A 57 -9.72 -0.40 -2.82
C GLU A 57 -9.17 0.73 -1.94
N LEU A 58 -7.94 0.57 -1.44
CA LEU A 58 -7.26 1.61 -0.67
C LEU A 58 -7.09 2.87 -1.52
N ALA A 59 -6.63 2.72 -2.78
CA ALA A 59 -6.51 3.84 -3.71
C ALA A 59 -7.85 4.56 -3.95
N ALA A 60 -8.95 3.82 -4.07
CA ALA A 60 -10.26 4.41 -4.30
C ALA A 60 -10.74 5.25 -3.08
N ILE A 61 -10.55 4.74 -1.86
CA ILE A 61 -10.89 5.47 -0.63
C ILE A 61 -9.97 6.69 -0.49
N THR A 62 -8.66 6.52 -0.68
CA THR A 62 -7.69 7.61 -0.62
C THR A 62 -8.00 8.72 -1.62
N ASN A 63 -8.35 8.36 -2.86
CA ASN A 63 -8.72 9.34 -3.86
C ASN A 63 -10.06 10.04 -3.54
N ARG A 64 -11.04 9.33 -3.00
CA ARG A 64 -12.35 9.90 -2.69
C ARG A 64 -12.28 10.88 -1.51
N ASP A 65 -11.57 10.47 -0.45
CA ASP A 65 -11.66 11.14 0.85
C ASP A 65 -10.43 12.01 1.16
N TYR A 66 -9.30 11.75 0.49
CA TYR A 66 -8.00 12.35 0.82
C TYR A 66 -7.20 12.86 -0.39
N ALA A 67 -7.80 13.00 -1.57
CA ALA A 67 -7.11 13.52 -2.75
C ALA A 67 -6.63 14.98 -2.60
N THR A 68 -7.10 15.71 -1.59
CA THR A 68 -6.63 17.06 -1.28
C THR A 68 -5.46 17.11 -0.31
N GLU A 69 -5.17 16.00 0.37
CA GLU A 69 -4.10 15.87 1.34
C GLU A 69 -2.81 15.47 0.64
N THR A 70 -1.68 16.06 1.05
CA THR A 70 -0.37 15.78 0.44
C THR A 70 -0.04 14.29 0.51
N ALA A 71 -0.19 13.66 1.69
CA ALA A 71 0.08 12.24 1.86
C ALA A 71 -0.80 11.34 0.97
N GLY A 72 -2.07 11.71 0.78
CA GLY A 72 -2.99 10.98 -0.11
C GLY A 72 -2.57 11.08 -1.58
N ARG A 73 -2.19 12.28 -2.03
CA ARG A 73 -1.68 12.50 -3.39
C ARG A 73 -0.39 11.73 -3.65
N ASP A 74 0.58 11.84 -2.74
CA ASP A 74 1.89 11.20 -2.88
C ASP A 74 1.74 9.67 -3.02
N TYR A 75 0.86 9.07 -2.23
CA TYR A 75 0.55 7.64 -2.31
C TYR A 75 -0.07 7.24 -3.66
N LEU A 76 -1.02 8.03 -4.18
CA LEU A 76 -1.65 7.76 -5.48
C LEU A 76 -0.68 7.95 -6.65
N ASP A 77 0.21 8.93 -6.57
CA ASP A 77 1.27 9.18 -7.55
C ASP A 77 2.29 8.03 -7.56
N HIS A 78 2.62 7.48 -6.39
CA HIS A 78 3.47 6.30 -6.29
C HIS A 78 2.83 5.08 -6.95
N LEU A 79 1.55 4.79 -6.68
CA LEU A 79 0.81 3.70 -7.35
C LEU A 79 0.76 3.88 -8.86
N THR A 80 0.55 5.11 -9.34
CA THR A 80 0.53 5.44 -10.76
C THR A 80 1.89 5.19 -11.41
N THR A 81 2.97 5.57 -10.73
CA THR A 81 4.35 5.34 -11.18
C THR A 81 4.63 3.84 -11.29
N LEU A 82 4.31 3.06 -10.26
CA LEU A 82 4.51 1.61 -10.25
C LEU A 82 3.73 0.92 -11.37
N THR A 83 2.47 1.31 -11.60
CA THR A 83 1.62 0.76 -12.67
C THR A 83 2.20 1.02 -14.07
N ARG A 84 2.92 2.12 -14.27
CA ARG A 84 3.53 2.45 -15.56
C ARG A 84 4.83 1.69 -15.81
N THR A 85 5.52 1.27 -14.75
CA THR A 85 6.84 0.62 -14.83
C THR A 85 6.76 -0.91 -14.72
N SER A 86 5.65 -1.46 -14.21
CA SER A 86 5.35 -2.90 -14.15
C SER A 86 4.84 -3.45 -15.48
#